data_AF-A0A6J0HYC3-F1
#
_entry.id   AF-A0A6J0HYC3-F1
#
_cell.length_a   1.000
_cell.length_b   1.000
_cell.length_c   1.000
_cell.angle_alpha   90.00
_cell.angle_beta   90.00
_cell.angle_gamma   90.00
#
_symmetry.space_group_name_H-M   'P 1'
#
loop_
_entity.id
_entity.type
_entity.pdbx_description
1 polymer ?
#
loop_
_entity_poly.entity_id
_entity_poly.type
_entity_poly.pdbx_seq_one_letter_code
_entity_poly.pdbx_strand_id
1 'polypeptide(L)'
;MASLRRVKVLLVLNLIAVAGFVLFLAKCRPITAKSGDSFHDIHPRAEVANSTAHGGGSIQDAVLKRLSLLEDIVYRQLNGLSKSLGLIEGYGGRGKGGLPATLSPEEEEKAKGPHEKYGYNSYLSEKISLDRSIPDYRPTKAEPVLSRIQENRKRVILPSIDNIKQDNFEVQRYENSAHGYSWELWCMYISPPKDWWDAGDPSLPIRTPAMIGCSFVVNRKFFGEIGLLDPGMDVYGGENIELGIKVWLCGGSMEVLPCSRVAHIERKKKPYNNNIGFYTKRNALRVAEVWMDDYKWHVYIAWNLPLENPGIDIGDVSERKALRKSLKCKNFQWYLDHVYPEMRRYNNTIAYGELRNNKAKDVCLDQGPQENHTAILYPCHGWGPQLARYTKEGFLHLGALGTTTLLPDTRCLVDNGKSRFPQLLDCEKVKSSLHKRWSFIQNGAILNKGTGRCLEVENKGMAGIDLILRSCTGQRWTIKNFIK
;
A
#
# COMPACT_ATOMS: atom_id res chain seq x y z
N MET A 1 26.64 -70.69 4.15
CA MET A 1 25.33 -70.67 3.45
C MET A 1 24.61 -69.30 3.43
N ALA A 2 25.00 -68.29 4.22
CA ALA A 2 24.29 -66.99 4.25
C ALA A 2 24.65 -65.99 3.12
N SER A 3 25.79 -66.16 2.44
CA SER A 3 26.23 -65.25 1.35
C SER A 3 25.47 -65.46 0.04
N LEU A 4 25.16 -66.71 -0.33
CA LEU A 4 24.52 -67.04 -1.60
C LEU A 4 23.03 -66.58 -1.69
N ARG A 5 22.34 -66.48 -0.55
CA ARG A 5 20.95 -66.00 -0.49
C ARG A 5 20.84 -64.49 -0.71
N ARG A 6 21.79 -63.69 -0.22
CA ARG A 6 21.80 -62.23 -0.42
C ARG A 6 22.07 -61.84 -1.88
N VAL A 7 22.98 -62.56 -2.55
CA VAL A 7 23.29 -62.32 -3.97
C VAL A 7 22.10 -62.66 -4.87
N LYS A 8 21.36 -63.75 -4.59
CA LYS A 8 20.14 -64.08 -5.33
C LYS A 8 19.03 -63.03 -5.18
N VAL A 9 18.84 -62.48 -3.98
CA VAL A 9 17.84 -61.43 -3.74
C VAL A 9 18.19 -60.13 -4.48
N LEU A 10 19.47 -59.73 -4.47
CA LEU A 10 19.95 -58.56 -5.21
C LEU A 10 19.84 -58.71 -6.73
N LEU A 11 20.10 -59.90 -7.27
CA LEU A 11 19.92 -60.18 -8.70
C LEU A 11 18.44 -60.14 -9.11
N VAL A 12 17.54 -60.68 -8.28
CA VAL A 12 16.10 -60.64 -8.54
C VAL A 12 15.56 -59.20 -8.48
N LEU A 13 16.00 -58.40 -7.52
CA LEU A 13 15.60 -56.99 -7.41
C LEU A 13 16.11 -56.15 -8.60
N ASN A 14 17.33 -56.39 -9.08
CA ASN A 14 17.85 -55.73 -10.28
C ASN A 14 17.08 -56.13 -11.55
N LEU A 15 16.72 -57.41 -11.70
CA LEU A 15 15.90 -57.87 -12.82
C LEU A 15 14.50 -57.25 -12.83
N ILE A 16 13.89 -57.08 -11.65
CA ILE A 16 12.59 -56.40 -11.51
C ILE A 16 12.72 -54.90 -11.86
N ALA A 17 13.78 -54.23 -11.41
CA ALA A 17 14.03 -52.83 -11.72
C ALA A 17 14.25 -52.59 -13.22
N VAL A 18 15.04 -53.45 -13.88
CA VAL A 18 15.29 -53.37 -15.33
C VAL A 18 14.01 -53.66 -16.12
N ALA A 19 13.23 -54.68 -15.74
CA ALA A 19 11.95 -54.96 -16.38
C ALA A 19 10.95 -53.80 -16.23
N GLY A 20 10.92 -53.14 -15.06
CA GLY A 20 10.13 -51.94 -14.83
C GLY A 20 10.56 -50.76 -15.70
N PHE A 21 11.86 -50.56 -15.89
CA PHE A 21 12.40 -49.49 -16.73
C PHE A 21 12.11 -49.71 -18.22
N VAL A 22 12.21 -50.96 -18.70
CA VAL A 22 11.88 -51.32 -20.09
C VAL A 22 10.38 -51.16 -20.36
N LEU A 23 9.51 -51.54 -19.42
CA LEU A 23 8.07 -51.34 -19.53
C LEU A 23 7.67 -49.85 -19.50
N PHE A 24 8.37 -49.03 -18.73
CA PHE A 24 8.18 -47.58 -18.70
C PHE A 24 8.55 -46.93 -20.04
N LEU A 25 9.69 -47.33 -20.63
CA LEU A 25 10.10 -46.84 -21.96
C LEU A 25 9.19 -47.33 -23.09
N ALA A 26 8.63 -48.55 -22.98
CA ALA A 26 7.69 -49.08 -23.96
C ALA A 26 6.30 -48.39 -23.94
N LYS A 27 5.89 -47.80 -22.81
CA LYS A 27 4.61 -47.06 -22.67
C LYS A 27 4.71 -45.55 -22.91
N CYS A 28 5.91 -44.98 -22.90
CA CYS A 28 6.13 -43.58 -23.24
C CYS A 28 6.43 -43.43 -24.74
N ARG A 29 5.39 -43.31 -25.59
CA ARG A 29 5.57 -42.82 -26.96
C ARG A 29 5.91 -41.32 -26.94
N PRO A 30 6.99 -40.86 -27.57
CA PRO A 30 7.24 -39.43 -27.75
C PRO A 30 6.24 -38.87 -28.78
N ILE A 31 5.51 -37.83 -28.40
CA ILE A 31 4.72 -37.01 -29.32
C ILE A 31 5.72 -36.16 -30.11
N THR A 32 5.83 -36.43 -31.41
CA THR A 32 6.57 -35.58 -32.35
C THR A 32 5.76 -34.30 -32.61
N ALA A 33 6.16 -33.20 -31.98
CA ALA A 33 5.66 -31.87 -32.33
C ALA A 33 6.38 -31.40 -33.61
N LYS A 34 5.63 -31.23 -34.71
CA LYS A 34 6.11 -30.57 -35.92
C LYS A 34 6.41 -29.10 -35.60
N SER A 35 7.63 -28.66 -35.89
CA SER A 35 8.02 -27.26 -35.93
C SER A 35 7.45 -26.59 -37.19
N GLY A 36 6.69 -25.52 -37.01
CA GLY A 36 6.23 -24.65 -38.08
C GLY A 36 4.99 -23.88 -37.67
N ASP A 37 5.17 -22.68 -37.12
CA ASP A 37 4.57 -21.48 -37.72
C ASP A 37 5.04 -20.20 -37.01
N SER A 38 5.10 -19.16 -37.81
CA SER A 38 5.71 -17.84 -37.66
C SER A 38 5.27 -17.02 -36.43
N PHE A 39 6.21 -16.22 -35.92
CA PHE A 39 5.97 -15.12 -35.01
C PHE A 39 4.87 -14.19 -35.57
N HIS A 40 3.76 -14.05 -34.85
CA HIS A 40 2.80 -12.98 -35.10
C HIS A 40 3.25 -11.71 -34.38
N ASP A 41 3.50 -10.66 -35.16
CA ASP A 41 3.68 -9.30 -34.69
C ASP A 41 2.47 -8.84 -33.86
N ILE A 42 2.74 -8.28 -32.69
CA ILE A 42 1.74 -7.68 -31.82
C ILE A 42 1.50 -6.24 -32.30
N HIS A 43 0.43 -6.03 -33.07
CA HIS A 43 -0.03 -4.68 -33.41
C HIS A 43 -0.72 -3.98 -32.22
N PRO A 44 -0.66 -2.63 -32.14
CA PRO A 44 -1.31 -1.87 -31.09
C PRO A 44 -2.84 -1.88 -31.24
N ARG A 45 -3.47 -1.90 -30.07
CA ARG A 45 -4.91 -1.88 -29.78
C ARG A 45 -5.74 -0.94 -30.69
N ALA A 46 -6.69 -1.50 -31.44
CA ALA A 46 -7.72 -0.74 -32.14
C ALA A 46 -8.76 -0.18 -31.14
N GLU A 47 -9.26 1.01 -31.47
CA GLU A 47 -10.23 1.80 -30.72
C GLU A 47 -11.54 1.03 -30.46
N VAL A 48 -12.08 1.19 -29.25
CA VAL A 48 -13.35 0.59 -28.82
C VAL A 48 -14.50 1.44 -29.35
N ALA A 49 -15.21 0.92 -30.36
CA ALA A 49 -16.49 1.45 -30.77
C ALA A 49 -17.59 1.09 -29.76
N ASN A 50 -18.51 2.04 -29.56
CA ASN A 50 -19.67 2.01 -28.68
C ASN A 50 -20.40 0.66 -28.63
N SER A 51 -20.61 0.14 -27.43
CA SER A 51 -21.65 -0.85 -27.15
C SER A 51 -22.28 -0.52 -25.81
N THR A 52 -23.50 -0.04 -25.89
CA THR A 52 -24.43 0.22 -24.79
C THR A 52 -24.82 -1.08 -24.09
N ALA A 53 -24.86 -1.01 -22.76
CA ALA A 53 -25.64 -1.83 -21.83
C ALA A 53 -25.65 -3.36 -22.04
N HIS A 54 -24.85 -4.11 -21.25
CA HIS A 54 -25.25 -5.38 -20.62
C HIS A 54 -24.21 -5.90 -19.61
N GLY A 55 -24.64 -6.04 -18.34
CA GLY A 55 -24.24 -7.10 -17.39
C GLY A 55 -22.79 -7.20 -16.91
N GLY A 56 -22.54 -6.79 -15.65
CA GLY A 56 -21.26 -6.99 -14.93
C GLY A 56 -20.77 -8.45 -14.80
N GLY A 57 -21.60 -9.44 -15.15
CA GLY A 57 -21.20 -10.86 -15.23
C GLY A 57 -20.13 -11.16 -16.28
N SER A 58 -20.11 -10.44 -17.42
CA SER A 58 -19.20 -10.77 -18.53
C SER A 58 -17.73 -10.47 -18.23
N ILE A 59 -17.46 -9.44 -17.42
CA ILE A 59 -16.11 -9.01 -17.04
C ILE A 59 -15.52 -9.94 -15.98
N GLN A 60 -16.31 -10.34 -14.98
CA GLN A 60 -15.85 -11.24 -13.93
C GLN A 60 -15.47 -12.62 -14.49
N ASP A 61 -16.28 -13.15 -15.39
CA ASP A 61 -15.99 -14.41 -16.08
C ASP A 61 -14.72 -14.31 -16.95
N ALA A 62 -14.50 -13.18 -17.62
CA ALA A 62 -13.28 -12.93 -18.38
C ALA A 62 -12.03 -12.89 -17.49
N VAL A 63 -12.10 -12.28 -16.31
CA VAL A 63 -10.99 -12.26 -15.33
C VAL A 63 -10.70 -13.67 -14.84
N LEU A 64 -11.72 -14.43 -14.44
CA LEU A 64 -11.56 -15.81 -13.97
C LEU A 64 -10.99 -16.72 -15.06
N LYS A 65 -11.38 -16.53 -16.32
CA LYS A 65 -10.82 -17.26 -17.46
C LYS A 65 -9.36 -16.90 -17.73
N ARG A 66 -8.99 -15.62 -17.65
CA ARG A 66 -7.58 -15.19 -17.75
C ARG A 66 -6.70 -15.76 -16.64
N LEU A 67 -7.22 -15.83 -15.41
CA LEU A 67 -6.50 -16.47 -14.29
C LEU A 67 -6.19 -17.94 -14.58
N SER A 68 -7.15 -18.68 -15.16
CA SER A 68 -6.92 -20.08 -15.56
C SER A 68 -5.93 -20.22 -16.72
N LEU A 69 -5.86 -19.27 -17.65
CA LEU A 69 -4.84 -19.28 -18.70
C LEU A 69 -3.44 -18.97 -18.16
N LEU A 70 -3.34 -18.01 -17.23
CA LEU A 70 -2.09 -17.68 -16.55
C LEU A 70 -1.54 -18.87 -15.76
N GLU A 71 -2.42 -19.63 -15.10
CA GLU A 71 -2.05 -20.86 -14.41
C GLU A 71 -1.36 -21.85 -15.34
N ASP A 72 -1.94 -22.14 -16.52
CA ASP A 72 -1.35 -23.05 -17.52
C ASP A 72 0.01 -22.53 -18.05
N ILE A 73 0.14 -21.22 -18.30
CA ILE A 73 1.41 -20.61 -18.74
C ILE A 73 2.49 -20.73 -17.65
N VAL A 74 2.16 -20.39 -16.40
CA VAL A 74 3.10 -20.45 -15.28
C VAL A 74 3.57 -21.88 -15.02
N TYR A 75 2.65 -22.86 -15.04
CA TYR A 75 3.01 -24.27 -14.88
C TYR A 75 3.92 -24.78 -15.99
N ARG A 76 3.71 -24.36 -17.25
CA ARG A 76 4.59 -24.70 -18.37
C ARG A 76 5.93 -23.98 -18.34
N GLN A 77 5.97 -22.74 -17.83
CA GLN A 77 7.21 -21.96 -17.78
C GLN A 77 8.11 -22.33 -16.59
N LEU A 78 7.54 -22.64 -15.42
CA LEU A 78 8.34 -22.99 -14.23
C LEU A 78 8.98 -24.37 -14.33
N ASN A 79 8.30 -25.34 -14.97
CA ASN A 79 8.84 -26.68 -15.15
C ASN A 79 9.69 -26.78 -16.43
N GLY A 80 10.91 -26.22 -16.40
CA GLY A 80 11.95 -26.56 -17.37
C GLY A 80 12.75 -25.43 -18.01
N LEU A 81 12.37 -24.15 -17.83
CA LEU A 81 13.07 -23.05 -18.51
C LEU A 81 14.47 -22.74 -17.96
N SER A 82 14.73 -22.91 -16.66
CA SER A 82 16.05 -22.55 -16.10
C SER A 82 17.17 -23.39 -16.71
N LYS A 83 16.88 -24.68 -16.97
CA LYS A 83 17.79 -25.62 -17.62
C LYS A 83 17.96 -25.36 -19.12
N SER A 84 16.92 -24.90 -19.81
CA SER A 84 16.96 -24.62 -21.26
C SER A 84 17.56 -23.26 -21.61
N LEU A 85 17.57 -22.30 -20.68
CA LEU A 85 18.15 -20.95 -20.86
C LEU A 85 19.66 -20.89 -20.55
N GLY A 86 20.31 -22.01 -20.20
CA GLY A 86 21.75 -22.02 -19.91
C GLY A 86 22.14 -21.32 -18.60
N LEU A 87 21.19 -21.10 -17.69
CA LEU A 87 21.39 -20.40 -16.41
C LEU A 87 21.91 -21.37 -15.33
N ILE A 88 22.97 -22.10 -15.66
CA ILE A 88 23.57 -23.13 -14.81
C ILE A 88 24.25 -22.45 -13.60
N GLU A 89 24.00 -23.00 -12.40
CA GLU A 89 24.72 -22.64 -11.18
C GLU A 89 26.24 -22.83 -11.37
N GLY A 90 26.99 -21.74 -11.27
CA GLY A 90 28.41 -21.78 -10.95
C GLY A 90 28.62 -21.64 -9.43
N TYR A 91 29.56 -22.41 -8.87
CA TYR A 91 30.10 -22.14 -7.53
C TYR A 91 30.60 -20.68 -7.48
N GLY A 92 30.01 -19.82 -6.63
CA GLY A 92 30.38 -18.41 -6.50
C GLY A 92 29.53 -17.40 -7.29
N GLY A 93 28.36 -17.78 -7.81
CA GLY A 93 27.47 -16.88 -8.55
C GLY A 93 27.05 -15.60 -7.78
N ARG A 94 26.90 -14.49 -8.51
CA ARG A 94 26.49 -13.19 -7.95
C ARG A 94 25.17 -13.30 -7.18
N GLY A 95 25.15 -12.74 -5.97
CA GLY A 95 23.94 -12.70 -5.14
C GLY A 95 23.47 -14.05 -4.59
N LYS A 96 24.32 -15.08 -4.63
CA LYS A 96 24.05 -16.40 -4.02
C LYS A 96 23.83 -16.26 -2.50
N GLY A 97 22.90 -17.03 -1.97
CA GLY A 97 22.52 -16.97 -0.55
C GLY A 97 21.87 -15.63 -0.16
N GLY A 98 21.34 -14.87 -1.12
CA GLY A 98 20.76 -13.54 -0.89
C GLY A 98 21.76 -12.44 -0.53
N LEU A 99 23.06 -12.67 -0.72
CA LEU A 99 24.11 -11.67 -0.49
C LEU A 99 24.03 -10.52 -1.50
N PRO A 100 24.62 -9.34 -1.21
CA PRO A 100 24.70 -8.25 -2.18
C PRO A 100 25.52 -8.67 -3.40
N ALA A 101 25.03 -8.35 -4.59
CA ALA A 101 25.72 -8.55 -5.85
C ALA A 101 26.34 -7.23 -6.33
N THR A 102 27.50 -7.31 -6.97
CA THR A 102 28.26 -6.14 -7.44
C THR A 102 28.48 -6.20 -8.96
N LEU A 103 28.68 -5.02 -9.55
CA LEU A 103 29.09 -4.82 -10.93
C LEU A 103 30.56 -4.35 -10.95
N SER A 104 31.28 -4.60 -12.04
CA SER A 104 32.54 -3.88 -12.28
C SER A 104 32.27 -2.41 -12.66
N PRO A 105 33.26 -1.50 -12.56
CA PRO A 105 33.06 -0.09 -12.95
C PRO A 105 32.56 0.09 -14.40
N GLU A 106 33.05 -0.72 -15.34
CA GLU A 106 32.59 -0.70 -16.74
C GLU A 106 31.14 -1.19 -16.89
N GLU A 107 30.72 -2.11 -16.03
CA GLU A 107 29.35 -2.62 -15.98
C GLU A 107 28.39 -1.61 -15.34
N GLU A 108 28.85 -0.82 -14.37
CA GLU A 108 28.04 0.22 -13.72
C GLU A 108 27.59 1.29 -14.70
N GLU A 109 28.45 1.72 -15.64
CA GLU A 109 28.06 2.67 -16.69
C GLU A 109 26.92 2.12 -17.57
N LYS A 110 26.93 0.82 -17.86
CA LYS A 110 25.86 0.15 -18.62
C LYS A 110 24.56 0.02 -17.82
N ALA A 111 24.65 -0.01 -16.49
CA ALA A 111 23.49 -0.18 -15.61
C ALA A 111 22.68 1.11 -15.35
N LYS A 112 23.27 2.29 -15.59
CA LYS A 112 22.62 3.59 -15.31
C LYS A 112 21.26 3.77 -16.01
N GLY A 113 21.20 3.60 -17.34
CA GLY A 113 19.97 3.77 -18.11
C GLY A 113 18.83 2.82 -17.70
N PRO A 114 19.06 1.50 -17.59
CA PRO A 114 18.05 0.56 -17.13
C PRO A 114 17.55 0.83 -15.70
N HIS A 115 18.43 1.29 -14.80
CA HIS A 115 18.07 1.65 -13.43
C HIS A 115 17.01 2.76 -13.38
N GLU A 116 17.20 3.82 -14.16
CA GLU A 116 16.27 4.95 -14.27
C GLU A 116 14.94 4.52 -14.90
N LYS A 117 14.99 3.64 -15.91
CA LYS A 117 13.79 3.16 -16.62
C LYS A 117 12.91 2.29 -15.76
N TYR A 118 13.48 1.30 -15.06
CA TYR A 118 12.70 0.27 -14.36
C TYR A 118 12.54 0.53 -12.85
N GLY A 119 13.32 1.44 -12.29
CA GLY A 119 13.34 1.77 -10.86
C GLY A 119 14.10 0.76 -10.01
N TYR A 120 14.90 -0.12 -10.64
CA TYR A 120 15.80 -1.10 -10.02
C TYR A 120 16.90 -1.48 -11.03
N ASN A 121 18.00 -2.05 -10.57
CA ASN A 121 19.16 -2.43 -11.37
C ASN A 121 18.91 -3.69 -12.23
N SER A 122 18.14 -3.56 -13.31
CA SER A 122 17.81 -4.69 -14.17
C SER A 122 19.04 -5.33 -14.83
N TYR A 123 20.08 -4.54 -15.13
CA TYR A 123 21.32 -5.04 -15.70
C TYR A 123 22.05 -6.00 -14.75
N LEU A 124 22.10 -5.69 -13.45
CA LEU A 124 22.61 -6.62 -12.45
C LEU A 124 21.69 -7.84 -12.28
N SER A 125 20.37 -7.65 -12.36
CA SER A 125 19.39 -8.74 -12.29
C SER A 125 19.64 -9.83 -13.32
N GLU A 126 19.97 -9.45 -14.57
CA GLU A 126 20.24 -10.36 -15.67
C GLU A 126 21.50 -11.22 -15.46
N LYS A 127 22.36 -10.82 -14.52
CA LYS A 127 23.60 -11.53 -14.16
C LYS A 127 23.46 -12.37 -12.88
N ILE A 128 22.29 -12.34 -12.24
CA ILE A 128 21.96 -13.17 -11.08
C ILE A 128 21.21 -14.40 -11.59
N SER A 129 21.59 -15.59 -11.10
CA SER A 129 20.91 -16.83 -11.50
C SER A 129 19.43 -16.81 -11.11
N LEU A 130 18.56 -17.29 -12.00
CA LEU A 130 17.14 -17.50 -11.71
C LEU A 130 16.92 -18.54 -10.60
N ASP A 131 17.86 -19.47 -10.43
CA ASP A 131 17.82 -20.52 -9.41
C ASP A 131 18.67 -20.18 -8.17
N ARG A 132 19.03 -18.89 -7.98
CA ARG A 132 19.89 -18.51 -6.85
C ARG A 132 19.28 -18.95 -5.51
N SER A 133 20.13 -19.46 -4.62
CA SER A 133 19.73 -19.68 -3.23
C SER A 133 19.49 -18.36 -2.50
N ILE A 134 18.59 -18.39 -1.52
CA ILE A 134 18.25 -17.27 -0.63
C ILE A 134 18.25 -17.79 0.83
N PRO A 135 18.42 -16.91 1.84
CA PRO A 135 18.38 -17.31 3.23
C PRO A 135 16.97 -17.74 3.64
N ASP A 136 16.88 -18.71 4.55
CA ASP A 136 15.61 -19.13 5.14
C ASP A 136 15.37 -18.38 6.45
N TYR A 137 14.39 -17.48 6.45
CA TYR A 137 14.00 -16.68 7.60
C TYR A 137 12.73 -17.19 8.30
N ARG A 138 12.24 -18.38 7.92
CA ARG A 138 11.03 -18.94 8.53
C ARG A 138 11.30 -19.38 9.97
N PRO A 139 10.29 -19.29 10.86
CA PRO A 139 10.35 -19.95 12.15
C PRO A 139 10.44 -21.47 11.98
N THR A 140 10.98 -22.16 12.99
CA THR A 140 11.17 -23.62 12.98
C THR A 140 9.86 -24.41 12.93
N LYS A 141 8.77 -23.86 13.47
CA LYS A 141 7.41 -24.39 13.34
C LYS A 141 6.72 -23.66 12.18
N ALA A 142 6.25 -24.41 11.19
CA ALA A 142 5.59 -23.85 10.01
C ALA A 142 4.30 -24.62 9.66
N GLU A 143 3.15 -23.95 9.80
CA GLU A 143 1.89 -24.48 9.27
C GLU A 143 1.77 -24.18 7.76
N PRO A 144 1.29 -25.14 6.95
CA PRO A 144 1.06 -24.90 5.52
C PRO A 144 -0.01 -23.83 5.27
N VAL A 145 0.25 -22.90 4.34
CA VAL A 145 -0.74 -21.87 3.95
C VAL A 145 -2.10 -22.46 3.58
N LEU A 146 -2.11 -23.62 2.90
CA LEU A 146 -3.33 -24.26 2.43
C LEU A 146 -4.18 -24.88 3.55
N SER A 147 -3.58 -25.29 4.69
CA SER A 147 -4.37 -25.79 5.82
C SER A 147 -5.22 -24.67 6.42
N ARG A 148 -4.66 -23.46 6.54
CA ARG A 148 -5.38 -22.27 7.02
C ARG A 148 -6.59 -21.93 6.15
N ILE A 149 -6.46 -22.06 4.83
CA ILE A 149 -7.57 -21.85 3.88
C ILE A 149 -8.58 -23.01 3.95
N GLN A 150 -8.13 -24.25 4.16
CA GLN A 150 -9.00 -25.42 4.29
C GLN A 150 -9.88 -25.34 5.54
N GLU A 151 -9.32 -24.92 6.68
CA GLU A 151 -10.04 -24.70 7.94
C GLU A 151 -11.14 -23.64 7.80
N ASN A 152 -10.86 -22.57 7.05
CA ASN A 152 -11.85 -21.54 6.77
C ASN A 152 -11.59 -20.90 5.39
N ARG A 153 -12.45 -21.26 4.43
CA ARG A 153 -12.37 -20.80 3.04
C ARG A 153 -12.47 -19.27 2.87
N LYS A 154 -12.95 -18.55 3.88
CA LYS A 154 -13.11 -17.09 3.86
C LYS A 154 -11.92 -16.33 4.45
N ARG A 155 -10.82 -17.03 4.78
CA ARG A 155 -9.55 -16.40 5.14
C ARG A 155 -8.81 -15.95 3.88
N VAL A 156 -8.20 -14.78 3.95
CA VAL A 156 -7.17 -14.33 3.02
C VAL A 156 -5.84 -14.34 3.78
N ILE A 157 -4.88 -15.05 3.21
CA ILE A 157 -3.57 -15.23 3.82
C ILE A 157 -2.54 -14.37 3.11
N LEU A 158 -1.75 -13.64 3.88
CA LEU A 158 -0.63 -12.84 3.41
C LEU A 158 0.68 -13.47 3.90
N PRO A 159 1.76 -13.46 3.10
CA PRO A 159 3.07 -13.79 3.61
C PRO A 159 3.66 -12.63 4.42
N SER A 160 4.62 -12.93 5.30
CA SER A 160 5.56 -11.91 5.75
C SER A 160 6.42 -11.45 4.55
N ILE A 161 6.54 -10.14 4.39
CA ILE A 161 7.22 -9.54 3.23
C ILE A 161 8.63 -9.14 3.64
N ASP A 162 9.62 -9.77 3.02
CA ASP A 162 11.03 -9.41 3.12
C ASP A 162 11.40 -8.44 1.97
N ASN A 163 12.52 -7.73 2.10
CA ASN A 163 12.97 -6.79 1.07
C ASN A 163 14.04 -7.43 0.18
N ILE A 164 14.02 -7.07 -1.09
CA ILE A 164 15.16 -7.22 -2.00
C ILE A 164 15.60 -5.82 -2.40
N LYS A 165 16.82 -5.45 -2.02
CA LYS A 165 17.39 -4.15 -2.39
C LYS A 165 17.42 -3.98 -3.91
N GLN A 166 16.84 -2.90 -4.38
CA GLN A 166 16.68 -2.64 -5.82
C GLN A 166 18.01 -2.38 -6.57
N ASP A 167 19.09 -2.05 -5.88
CA ASP A 167 20.40 -1.72 -6.45
C ASP A 167 21.35 -2.93 -6.51
N ASN A 168 21.40 -3.74 -5.45
CA ASN A 168 22.36 -4.83 -5.30
C ASN A 168 21.73 -6.23 -5.07
N PHE A 169 20.40 -6.34 -5.02
CA PHE A 169 19.65 -7.58 -4.84
C PHE A 169 19.93 -8.37 -3.56
N GLU A 170 20.51 -7.71 -2.56
CA GLU A 170 20.61 -8.24 -1.20
C GLU A 170 19.20 -8.50 -0.66
N VAL A 171 18.99 -9.70 -0.11
CA VAL A 171 17.74 -10.08 0.56
C VAL A 171 17.85 -9.69 2.03
N GLN A 172 16.88 -8.90 2.50
CA GLN A 172 16.86 -8.40 3.87
C GLN A 172 15.59 -8.85 4.58
N ARG A 173 15.77 -9.52 5.71
CA ARG A 173 14.66 -9.91 6.58
C ARG A 173 13.99 -8.68 7.17
N TYR A 174 12.68 -8.59 7.02
CA TYR A 174 11.85 -7.65 7.78
C TYR A 174 11.20 -8.36 8.98
N GLU A 175 10.99 -7.59 10.05
CA GLU A 175 10.30 -8.11 11.22
C GLU A 175 8.82 -8.37 10.92
N ASN A 176 8.27 -9.37 11.60
CA ASN A 176 6.88 -9.73 11.43
C ASN A 176 6.00 -8.56 11.87
N SER A 177 5.08 -8.17 11.00
CA SER A 177 4.24 -6.99 11.18
C SER A 177 2.83 -7.31 10.71
N ALA A 178 1.83 -6.65 11.31
CA ALA A 178 0.53 -6.52 10.68
C ALA A 178 0.59 -5.39 9.62
N HIS A 179 -0.44 -5.28 8.78
CA HIS A 179 -0.54 -4.25 7.77
C HIS A 179 -1.72 -3.32 8.05
N GLY A 180 -1.45 -2.01 8.06
CA GLY A 180 -2.45 -0.95 8.22
C GLY A 180 -2.41 0.03 7.05
N TYR A 181 -3.11 1.15 7.20
CA TYR A 181 -3.11 2.23 6.21
C TYR A 181 -3.46 3.59 6.81
N SER A 182 -3.03 4.66 6.15
CA SER A 182 -3.41 6.05 6.47
C SER A 182 -4.74 6.45 5.80
N TRP A 183 -5.30 7.62 6.12
CA TRP A 183 -6.54 8.09 5.48
C TRP A 183 -6.39 8.46 4.00
N GLU A 184 -5.17 8.64 3.49
CA GLU A 184 -4.90 8.70 2.06
C GLU A 184 -5.00 7.33 1.37
N LEU A 185 -5.19 6.25 2.14
CA LEU A 185 -5.14 4.84 1.75
C LEU A 185 -3.74 4.36 1.33
N TRP A 186 -2.70 4.95 1.90
CA TRP A 186 -1.34 4.42 1.80
C TRP A 186 -1.16 3.26 2.76
N CYS A 187 -0.74 2.09 2.26
CA CYS A 187 -0.42 0.95 3.11
C CYS A 187 0.83 1.21 3.95
N MET A 188 0.85 0.65 5.15
CA MET A 188 1.99 0.74 6.07
C MET A 188 2.10 -0.53 6.91
N TYR A 189 3.28 -0.81 7.42
CA TYR A 189 3.47 -1.80 8.47
C TYR A 189 3.02 -1.22 9.82
N ILE A 190 2.33 -2.03 10.61
CA ILE A 190 1.91 -1.71 11.98
C ILE A 190 2.35 -2.85 12.91
N SER A 191 2.45 -2.54 14.21
CA SER A 191 2.76 -3.56 15.22
C SER A 191 1.71 -4.68 15.16
N PRO A 192 2.12 -5.95 15.32
CA PRO A 192 1.19 -7.04 15.57
C PRO A 192 0.24 -6.70 16.74
N PRO A 193 -1.00 -7.25 16.71
CA PRO A 193 -1.93 -7.13 17.82
C PRO A 193 -1.34 -7.57 19.16
N LYS A 194 -1.82 -6.97 20.25
CA LYS A 194 -1.30 -7.24 21.60
C LYS A 194 -1.35 -8.72 21.99
N ASP A 195 -2.43 -9.42 21.64
CA ASP A 195 -2.62 -10.85 21.90
C ASP A 195 -1.56 -11.72 21.21
N TRP A 196 -1.05 -11.30 20.04
CA TRP A 196 0.06 -11.98 19.37
C TRP A 196 1.37 -11.83 20.16
N TRP A 197 1.64 -10.62 20.68
CA TRP A 197 2.80 -10.38 21.55
C TRP A 197 2.70 -11.15 22.86
N ASP A 198 1.53 -11.14 23.49
CA ASP A 198 1.27 -11.84 24.76
C ASP A 198 1.43 -13.37 24.61
N ALA A 199 1.16 -13.92 23.42
CA ALA A 199 1.35 -15.35 23.14
C ALA A 199 2.83 -15.78 23.03
N GLY A 200 3.74 -14.85 22.69
CA GLY A 200 5.19 -15.08 22.68
C GLY A 200 5.71 -16.08 21.63
N ASP A 201 4.88 -16.56 20.69
CA ASP A 201 5.29 -17.48 19.63
C ASP A 201 5.32 -16.76 18.26
N PRO A 202 6.51 -16.52 17.69
CA PRO A 202 6.66 -15.76 16.44
C PRO A 202 6.19 -16.52 15.20
N SER A 203 5.80 -17.79 15.32
CA SER A 203 5.21 -18.59 14.23
C SER A 203 3.71 -18.40 14.07
N LEU A 204 3.04 -17.82 15.08
CA LEU A 204 1.59 -17.66 15.08
C LEU A 204 1.11 -16.69 13.98
N PRO A 205 -0.07 -16.95 13.38
CA PRO A 205 -0.71 -16.01 12.47
C PRO A 205 -0.93 -14.64 13.11
N ILE A 206 -0.68 -13.58 12.36
CA ILE A 206 -0.90 -12.20 12.79
C ILE A 206 -2.18 -11.69 12.13
N ARG A 207 -3.20 -11.41 12.93
CA ARG A 207 -4.41 -10.75 12.44
C ARG A 207 -4.06 -9.36 11.89
N THR A 208 -4.56 -9.02 10.70
CA THR A 208 -4.19 -7.78 10.01
C THR A 208 -5.40 -7.04 9.46
N PRO A 209 -5.52 -5.71 9.66
CA PRO A 209 -6.65 -4.94 9.15
C PRO A 209 -6.62 -4.77 7.64
N ALA A 210 -5.43 -4.60 7.07
CA ALA A 210 -5.25 -4.42 5.64
C ALA A 210 -4.23 -5.40 5.06
N MET A 211 -3.96 -5.25 3.77
CA MET A 211 -2.92 -5.98 3.06
C MET A 211 -2.02 -5.03 2.30
N ILE A 212 -0.74 -5.36 2.27
CA ILE A 212 0.19 -4.81 1.30
C ILE A 212 0.02 -5.64 0.02
N GLY A 213 -0.19 -4.95 -1.11
CA GLY A 213 -0.63 -5.57 -2.38
C GLY A 213 0.39 -6.48 -3.08
N CYS A 214 1.49 -6.89 -2.43
CA CYS A 214 2.55 -7.67 -3.07
C CYS A 214 2.09 -9.08 -3.45
N SER A 215 1.44 -9.78 -2.51
CA SER A 215 0.97 -11.15 -2.71
C SER A 215 -0.03 -11.56 -1.62
N PHE A 216 -0.94 -12.45 -1.98
CA PHE A 216 -1.91 -13.04 -1.07
C PHE A 216 -2.41 -14.38 -1.61
N VAL A 217 -2.97 -15.20 -0.73
CA VAL A 217 -3.60 -16.47 -1.05
C VAL A 217 -5.05 -16.42 -0.60
N VAL A 218 -5.97 -16.75 -1.50
CA VAL A 218 -7.42 -16.73 -1.25
C VAL A 218 -8.09 -17.91 -1.95
N ASN A 219 -9.17 -18.41 -1.37
CA ASN A 219 -10.03 -19.37 -2.05
C ASN A 219 -10.71 -18.73 -3.27
N ARG A 220 -10.52 -19.30 -4.47
CA ARG A 220 -11.07 -18.78 -5.73
C ARG A 220 -12.59 -18.53 -5.69
N LYS A 221 -13.37 -19.43 -5.09
CA LYS A 221 -14.83 -19.26 -5.00
C LYS A 221 -15.18 -18.10 -4.08
N PHE A 222 -14.54 -18.01 -2.92
CA PHE A 222 -14.71 -16.86 -2.02
C PHE A 222 -14.32 -15.53 -2.69
N PHE A 223 -13.21 -15.49 -3.43
CA PHE A 223 -12.78 -14.28 -4.14
C PHE A 223 -13.81 -13.82 -5.18
N GLY A 224 -14.43 -14.76 -5.90
CA GLY A 224 -15.56 -14.48 -6.79
C GLY A 224 -16.82 -14.03 -6.06
N GLU A 225 -17.18 -14.68 -4.94
CA GLU A 225 -18.35 -14.32 -4.11
C GLU A 225 -18.28 -12.89 -3.59
N ILE A 226 -17.09 -12.40 -3.22
CA ILE A 226 -16.89 -11.00 -2.79
C ILE A 226 -16.67 -10.04 -3.95
N GLY A 227 -16.89 -10.48 -5.19
CA GLY A 227 -16.87 -9.65 -6.40
C GLY A 227 -15.49 -9.16 -6.83
N LEU A 228 -14.44 -9.96 -6.62
CA LEU A 228 -13.06 -9.71 -7.09
C LEU A 228 -12.55 -8.31 -6.70
N LEU A 229 -11.59 -7.75 -7.44
CA LEU A 229 -11.22 -6.33 -7.35
C LEU A 229 -12.28 -5.44 -8.01
N ASP A 230 -12.33 -4.17 -7.63
CA ASP A 230 -13.20 -3.19 -8.28
C ASP A 230 -12.72 -2.92 -9.72
N PRO A 231 -13.49 -3.29 -10.76
CA PRO A 231 -13.08 -3.11 -12.15
C PRO A 231 -13.06 -1.65 -12.59
N GLY A 232 -13.64 -0.73 -11.82
CA GLY A 232 -13.57 0.71 -12.09
C GLY A 232 -12.32 1.40 -11.53
N MET A 233 -11.42 0.65 -10.87
CA MET A 233 -10.11 1.17 -10.46
C MET A 233 -9.11 1.08 -11.60
N ASP A 234 -8.38 2.17 -11.79
CA ASP A 234 -7.42 2.29 -12.89
C ASP A 234 -5.98 2.31 -12.37
N VAL A 235 -5.10 1.65 -13.13
CA VAL A 235 -3.63 1.68 -12.98
C VAL A 235 -3.09 1.15 -11.65
N TYR A 236 -3.14 1.93 -10.57
CA TYR A 236 -2.49 1.62 -9.30
C TYR A 236 -3.06 2.45 -8.14
N GLY A 237 -3.14 1.83 -6.96
CA GLY A 237 -3.37 2.49 -5.69
C GLY A 237 -4.77 2.24 -5.15
N GLY A 238 -4.85 1.86 -3.88
CA GLY A 238 -6.09 1.68 -3.14
C GLY A 238 -6.76 0.30 -3.31
N GLU A 239 -6.40 -0.49 -4.31
CA GLU A 239 -7.01 -1.80 -4.59
C GLU A 239 -6.76 -2.82 -3.48
N ASN A 240 -5.57 -2.78 -2.88
CA ASN A 240 -5.19 -3.61 -1.75
C ASN A 240 -5.97 -3.23 -0.48
N ILE A 241 -6.21 -1.93 -0.28
CA ILE A 241 -6.99 -1.42 0.86
C ILE A 241 -8.48 -1.70 0.67
N GLU A 242 -9.01 -1.52 -0.54
CA GLU A 242 -10.38 -1.90 -0.90
C GLU A 242 -10.66 -3.37 -0.61
N LEU A 243 -9.77 -4.24 -1.07
CA LEU A 243 -9.91 -5.67 -0.85
C LEU A 243 -9.86 -6.00 0.65
N GLY A 244 -8.95 -5.38 1.40
CA GLY A 244 -8.84 -5.60 2.83
C GLY A 244 -10.11 -5.22 3.61
N ILE A 245 -10.61 -4.01 3.36
CA ILE A 245 -11.87 -3.53 3.96
C ILE A 245 -13.04 -4.45 3.58
N LYS A 246 -13.17 -4.79 2.30
CA LYS A 246 -14.23 -5.64 1.78
C LYS A 246 -14.24 -7.03 2.41
N VAL A 247 -13.07 -7.68 2.53
CA VAL A 247 -12.95 -9.01 3.15
C VAL A 247 -13.49 -8.97 4.58
N TRP A 248 -13.05 -8.01 5.39
CA TRP A 248 -13.49 -7.88 6.78
C TRP A 248 -14.96 -7.53 6.92
N LEU A 249 -15.46 -6.56 6.15
CA LEU A 249 -16.85 -6.13 6.22
C LEU A 249 -17.81 -7.23 5.76
N CYS A 250 -17.41 -8.05 4.79
CA CYS A 250 -18.28 -9.06 4.17
C CYS A 250 -18.07 -10.48 4.73
N GLY A 251 -17.54 -10.60 5.95
CA GLY A 251 -17.53 -11.84 6.72
C GLY A 251 -16.37 -12.80 6.44
N GLY A 252 -15.28 -12.30 5.85
CA GLY A 252 -13.99 -12.97 5.82
C GLY A 252 -13.04 -12.47 6.92
N SER A 253 -11.80 -12.93 6.87
CA SER A 253 -10.73 -12.45 7.76
C SER A 253 -9.38 -12.48 7.06
N MET A 254 -8.41 -11.75 7.63
CA MET A 254 -7.08 -11.63 7.06
C MET A 254 -5.99 -11.88 8.09
N GLU A 255 -4.98 -12.63 7.68
CA GLU A 255 -3.85 -13.02 8.52
C GLU A 255 -2.54 -12.94 7.72
N VAL A 256 -1.50 -12.37 8.34
CA VAL A 256 -0.11 -12.56 7.90
C VAL A 256 0.40 -13.84 8.52
N LEU A 257 0.99 -14.75 7.73
CA LEU A 257 1.62 -15.97 8.24
C LEU A 257 3.14 -15.83 8.26
N PRO A 258 3.78 -15.72 9.43
CA PRO A 258 5.24 -15.66 9.56
C PRO A 258 6.00 -16.81 8.89
N CYS A 259 5.34 -17.96 8.77
CA CYS A 259 5.86 -19.19 8.19
C CYS A 259 5.91 -19.16 6.65
N SER A 260 5.16 -18.25 6.02
CA SER A 260 5.20 -18.00 4.58
C SER A 260 5.89 -16.66 4.36
N ARG A 261 7.04 -16.66 3.70
CA ARG A 261 7.82 -15.44 3.48
C ARG A 261 8.06 -15.22 2.00
N VAL A 262 7.89 -13.99 1.55
CA VAL A 262 8.14 -13.57 0.16
C VAL A 262 9.01 -12.34 0.18
N ALA A 263 10.17 -12.40 -0.46
CA ALA A 263 11.04 -11.26 -0.64
C ALA A 263 10.63 -10.47 -1.90
N HIS A 264 10.42 -9.16 -1.77
CA HIS A 264 9.91 -8.30 -2.84
C HIS A 264 10.89 -7.15 -3.13
N ILE A 265 11.09 -6.81 -4.41
CA ILE A 265 11.96 -5.69 -4.82
C ILE A 265 11.24 -4.35 -4.61
N GLU A 266 11.67 -3.57 -3.64
CA GLU A 266 11.19 -2.20 -3.46
C GLU A 266 11.85 -1.26 -4.46
N ARG A 267 11.13 -0.94 -5.54
CA ARG A 267 11.61 -0.02 -6.57
C ARG A 267 11.70 1.42 -6.06
N LYS A 268 12.74 2.15 -6.47
CA LYS A 268 12.87 3.59 -6.25
C LYS A 268 11.80 4.42 -6.94
N LYS A 269 11.31 3.95 -8.09
CA LYS A 269 10.29 4.61 -8.91
C LYS A 269 9.29 3.58 -9.41
N LYS A 270 8.02 3.99 -9.55
CA LYS A 270 6.97 3.20 -10.18
C LYS A 270 6.86 3.61 -11.66
N PRO A 271 7.29 2.77 -12.63
CA PRO A 271 7.38 3.17 -14.03
C PRO A 271 6.07 2.99 -14.84
N TYR A 272 4.96 2.68 -14.17
CA TYR A 272 3.73 2.23 -14.83
C TYR A 272 2.92 3.35 -15.50
N ASN A 273 3.02 4.58 -14.97
CA ASN A 273 2.30 5.74 -15.49
C ASN A 273 2.96 7.04 -15.00
N ASN A 274 2.85 8.12 -15.77
CA ASN A 274 3.38 9.43 -15.37
C ASN A 274 2.49 10.18 -14.37
N ASN A 275 1.21 9.81 -14.24
CA ASN A 275 0.24 10.47 -13.37
C ASN A 275 -0.35 9.54 -12.30
N ILE A 276 0.52 8.83 -11.58
CA ILE A 276 0.11 7.92 -10.50
C ILE A 276 -0.69 8.65 -9.42
N GLY A 277 -0.33 9.90 -9.11
CA GLY A 277 -1.02 10.70 -8.10
C GLY A 277 -2.52 10.91 -8.40
N PHE A 278 -2.90 11.11 -9.67
CA PHE A 278 -4.31 11.19 -10.05
C PHE A 278 -5.04 9.86 -9.82
N TYR A 279 -4.47 8.75 -10.31
CA TYR A 279 -5.11 7.43 -10.20
C TYR A 279 -5.25 6.98 -8.75
N THR A 280 -4.21 7.12 -7.92
CA THR A 280 -4.31 6.78 -6.51
C THR A 280 -5.40 7.58 -5.83
N LYS A 281 -5.47 8.89 -6.08
CA LYS A 281 -6.49 9.77 -5.50
C LYS A 281 -7.89 9.36 -5.95
N ARG A 282 -8.09 9.14 -7.25
CA ARG A 282 -9.38 8.69 -7.82
C ARG A 282 -9.83 7.35 -7.22
N ASN A 283 -8.94 6.36 -7.18
CA ASN A 283 -9.24 5.04 -6.62
C ASN A 283 -9.53 5.13 -5.12
N ALA A 284 -8.80 5.95 -4.36
CA ALA A 284 -9.07 6.16 -2.95
C ALA A 284 -10.47 6.75 -2.69
N LEU A 285 -10.92 7.68 -3.53
CA LEU A 285 -12.29 8.21 -3.44
C LEU A 285 -13.34 7.16 -3.80
N ARG A 286 -13.08 6.26 -4.76
CA ARG A 286 -13.98 5.11 -5.02
C ARG A 286 -14.12 4.22 -3.79
N VAL A 287 -13.01 3.91 -3.11
CA VAL A 287 -13.05 3.14 -1.84
C VAL A 287 -13.88 3.87 -0.79
N ALA A 288 -13.62 5.17 -0.61
CA ALA A 288 -14.30 6.00 0.37
C ALA A 288 -15.83 6.00 0.15
N GLU A 289 -16.27 6.20 -1.10
CA GLU A 289 -17.68 6.27 -1.45
C GLU A 289 -18.43 4.94 -1.35
N VAL A 290 -17.74 3.80 -1.50
CA VAL A 290 -18.36 2.48 -1.43
C VAL A 290 -18.33 1.89 -0.03
N TRP A 291 -17.20 2.01 0.67
CA TRP A 291 -16.88 1.17 1.83
C TRP A 291 -16.75 1.92 3.15
N MET A 292 -16.53 3.23 3.14
CA MET A 292 -16.16 3.98 4.35
C MET A 292 -17.32 4.74 5.01
N ASP A 293 -18.55 4.62 4.50
CA ASP A 293 -19.74 5.26 5.09
C ASP A 293 -19.51 6.75 5.39
N ASP A 294 -19.97 7.24 6.53
CA ASP A 294 -19.73 8.61 6.97
C ASP A 294 -18.25 8.87 7.25
N TYR A 295 -17.39 7.87 7.42
CA TYR A 295 -15.95 8.10 7.64
C TYR A 295 -15.20 8.57 6.39
N LYS A 296 -15.85 8.55 5.22
CA LYS A 296 -15.25 8.99 3.96
C LYS A 296 -14.62 10.38 4.03
N TRP A 297 -15.16 11.31 4.83
CA TRP A 297 -14.62 12.66 4.94
C TRP A 297 -13.16 12.69 5.38
N HIS A 298 -12.67 11.68 6.12
CA HIS A 298 -11.25 11.60 6.47
C HIS A 298 -10.36 11.48 5.21
N VAL A 299 -10.81 10.73 4.20
CA VAL A 299 -10.12 10.60 2.91
C VAL A 299 -10.13 11.94 2.18
N TYR A 300 -11.25 12.67 2.20
CA TYR A 300 -11.34 14.00 1.59
C TYR A 300 -10.44 15.02 2.29
N ILE A 301 -10.33 14.97 3.62
CA ILE A 301 -9.36 15.79 4.38
C ILE A 301 -7.95 15.44 3.96
N ALA A 302 -7.59 14.15 3.98
CA ALA A 302 -6.25 13.67 3.69
C ALA A 302 -5.76 14.10 2.29
N TRP A 303 -6.65 14.09 1.30
CA TRP A 303 -6.37 14.54 -0.06
C TRP A 303 -6.62 16.04 -0.31
N ASN A 304 -7.01 16.81 0.72
CA ASN A 304 -7.34 18.23 0.64
C ASN A 304 -8.39 18.57 -0.45
N LEU A 305 -9.48 17.81 -0.49
CA LEU A 305 -10.57 17.94 -1.44
C LEU A 305 -11.87 18.37 -0.75
N PRO A 306 -12.71 19.21 -1.38
CA PRO A 306 -14.07 19.46 -0.88
C PRO A 306 -14.94 18.21 -1.01
N LEU A 307 -15.90 18.02 -0.10
CA LEU A 307 -16.87 16.92 -0.20
C LEU A 307 -17.81 17.10 -1.40
N GLU A 308 -18.32 18.33 -1.57
CA GLU A 308 -19.16 18.70 -2.70
C GLU A 308 -18.25 19.07 -3.88
N ASN A 309 -18.44 18.40 -5.02
CA ASN A 309 -17.69 18.65 -6.26
C ASN A 309 -16.15 18.60 -6.08
N PRO A 310 -15.57 17.44 -5.74
CA PRO A 310 -14.12 17.27 -5.53
C PRO A 310 -13.26 17.51 -6.79
N GLY A 311 -13.87 17.77 -7.95
CA GLY A 311 -13.17 17.96 -9.22
C GLY A 311 -12.54 16.69 -9.79
N ILE A 312 -12.94 15.52 -9.28
CA ILE A 312 -12.42 14.22 -9.68
C ILE A 312 -13.61 13.32 -10.01
N ASP A 313 -13.68 12.90 -11.26
CA ASP A 313 -14.66 11.90 -11.68
C ASP A 313 -14.21 10.51 -11.26
N ILE A 314 -14.92 9.96 -10.27
CA ILE A 314 -14.66 8.61 -9.75
C ILE A 314 -15.36 7.52 -10.56
N GLY A 315 -16.19 7.87 -11.55
CA GLY A 315 -17.02 6.94 -12.32
C GLY A 315 -18.18 6.34 -11.50
N ASP A 316 -18.96 5.45 -12.13
CA ASP A 316 -20.06 4.77 -11.44
C ASP A 316 -19.54 3.77 -10.40
N VAL A 317 -20.19 3.77 -9.23
CA VAL A 317 -19.93 2.87 -8.10
C VAL A 317 -21.19 2.11 -7.67
N SER A 318 -22.30 2.25 -8.41
CA SER A 318 -23.59 1.67 -8.07
C SER A 318 -23.56 0.15 -7.95
N GLU A 319 -22.85 -0.53 -8.86
CA GLU A 319 -22.66 -1.99 -8.80
C GLU A 319 -21.92 -2.41 -7.52
N ARG A 320 -20.86 -1.68 -7.14
CA ARG A 320 -20.09 -1.97 -5.92
C ARG A 320 -20.93 -1.76 -4.65
N LYS A 321 -21.74 -0.71 -4.62
CA LYS A 321 -22.70 -0.46 -3.53
C LYS A 321 -23.79 -1.54 -3.46
N ALA A 322 -24.31 -1.98 -4.61
CA ALA A 322 -25.29 -3.07 -4.68
C ALA A 322 -24.70 -4.41 -4.20
N LEU A 323 -23.46 -4.73 -4.59
CA LEU A 323 -22.73 -5.90 -4.11
C LEU A 323 -22.59 -5.87 -2.58
N ARG A 324 -22.10 -4.76 -2.02
CA ARG A 324 -21.97 -4.57 -0.57
C ARG A 324 -23.29 -4.83 0.17
N LYS A 325 -24.41 -4.32 -0.37
CA LYS A 325 -25.76 -4.56 0.18
C LYS A 325 -26.18 -6.03 0.08
N SER A 326 -25.96 -6.66 -1.07
CA SER A 326 -26.34 -8.07 -1.32
C SER A 326 -25.63 -9.06 -0.39
N LEU A 327 -24.35 -8.80 -0.10
CA LEU A 327 -23.53 -9.60 0.81
C LEU A 327 -23.82 -9.32 2.29
N LYS A 328 -24.72 -8.35 2.59
CA LYS A 328 -25.06 -7.92 3.96
C LYS A 328 -23.80 -7.55 4.76
N CYS A 329 -22.87 -6.84 4.11
CA CYS A 329 -21.63 -6.46 4.75
C CYS A 329 -21.88 -5.50 5.92
N LYS A 330 -21.00 -5.54 6.91
CA LYS A 330 -21.02 -4.65 8.07
C LYS A 330 -20.73 -3.20 7.66
N ASN A 331 -20.99 -2.26 8.56
CA ASN A 331 -20.62 -0.86 8.38
C ASN A 331 -19.15 -0.62 8.73
N PHE A 332 -18.60 0.49 8.28
CA PHE A 332 -17.21 0.86 8.49
C PHE A 332 -16.90 1.19 9.95
N GLN A 333 -17.89 1.66 10.72
CA GLN A 333 -17.78 1.81 12.18
C GLN A 333 -17.35 0.49 12.83
N TRP A 334 -18.02 -0.62 12.48
CA TRP A 334 -17.68 -1.93 13.01
C TRP A 334 -16.24 -2.33 12.68
N TYR A 335 -15.77 -2.04 11.47
CA TYR A 335 -14.39 -2.27 11.06
C TYR A 335 -13.40 -1.48 11.92
N LEU A 336 -13.65 -0.19 12.11
CA LEU A 336 -12.80 0.64 12.97
C LEU A 336 -12.82 0.19 14.44
N ASP A 337 -13.90 -0.38 14.94
CA ASP A 337 -13.98 -0.78 16.35
C ASP A 337 -13.43 -2.19 16.61
N HIS A 338 -13.50 -3.10 15.62
CA HIS A 338 -13.18 -4.52 15.82
C HIS A 338 -11.98 -5.02 15.02
N VAL A 339 -11.57 -4.29 13.98
CA VAL A 339 -10.52 -4.70 13.04
C VAL A 339 -9.34 -3.74 13.08
N TYR A 340 -9.60 -2.42 13.08
CA TYR A 340 -8.54 -1.40 13.11
C TYR A 340 -8.78 -0.28 14.16
N PRO A 341 -8.85 -0.61 15.46
CA PRO A 341 -9.12 0.36 16.53
C PRO A 341 -8.03 1.42 16.72
N GLU A 342 -6.80 1.14 16.29
CA GLU A 342 -5.68 2.06 16.38
C GLU A 342 -5.73 3.16 15.31
N MET A 343 -6.57 3.03 14.28
CA MET A 343 -6.70 4.05 13.23
C MET A 343 -7.23 5.35 13.82
N ARG A 344 -6.46 6.42 13.70
CA ARG A 344 -6.78 7.72 14.29
C ARG A 344 -8.01 8.32 13.62
N ARG A 345 -8.90 8.97 14.39
CA ARG A 345 -10.15 9.56 13.87
C ARG A 345 -10.15 11.06 14.11
N TYR A 346 -10.72 11.83 13.19
CA TYR A 346 -10.67 13.31 13.18
C TYR A 346 -12.06 13.97 13.33
N ASN A 347 -12.96 13.33 14.09
CA ASN A 347 -14.41 13.61 14.08
C ASN A 347 -14.79 15.02 14.55
N ASN A 348 -13.84 15.73 15.15
CA ASN A 348 -13.99 17.10 15.62
C ASN A 348 -13.62 18.16 14.57
N THR A 349 -13.22 17.78 13.36
CA THR A 349 -12.93 18.74 12.29
C THR A 349 -14.19 19.43 11.78
N ILE A 350 -14.12 20.75 11.63
CA ILE A 350 -15.19 21.57 11.03
C ILE A 350 -14.73 22.29 9.77
N ALA A 351 -13.43 22.51 9.62
CA ALA A 351 -12.86 23.10 8.42
C ALA A 351 -11.43 22.60 8.18
N TYR A 352 -11.02 22.52 6.91
CA TYR A 352 -9.70 22.00 6.55
C TYR A 352 -9.22 22.49 5.18
N GLY A 353 -7.92 22.31 4.93
CA GLY A 353 -7.26 22.62 3.68
C GLY A 353 -6.33 23.80 3.77
N GLU A 354 -6.04 24.41 2.63
CA GLU A 354 -5.17 25.58 2.57
C GLU A 354 -5.77 26.75 3.36
N LEU A 355 -4.95 27.38 4.21
CA LEU A 355 -5.34 28.54 4.99
C LEU A 355 -4.63 29.79 4.44
N ARG A 356 -5.42 30.73 3.92
CA ARG A 356 -4.95 31.90 3.18
C ARG A 356 -5.35 33.21 3.85
N ASN A 357 -4.47 34.20 3.76
CA ASN A 357 -4.69 35.54 4.29
C ASN A 357 -4.97 36.54 3.16
N ASN A 358 -5.88 37.49 3.37
CA ASN A 358 -6.25 38.48 2.35
C ASN A 358 -5.14 39.47 1.96
N LYS A 359 -4.11 39.65 2.79
CA LYS A 359 -2.93 40.49 2.52
C LYS A 359 -1.81 39.75 1.80
N ALA A 360 -1.88 38.42 1.70
CA ALA A 360 -0.87 37.59 1.04
C ALA A 360 -1.55 36.39 0.35
N LYS A 361 -2.00 36.62 -0.88
CA LYS A 361 -2.89 35.69 -1.60
C LYS A 361 -2.17 34.48 -2.22
N ASP A 362 -0.88 34.63 -2.53
CA ASP A 362 -0.07 33.62 -3.24
C ASP A 362 0.70 32.70 -2.27
N VAL A 363 0.61 32.97 -0.97
CA VAL A 363 1.22 32.16 0.09
C VAL A 363 0.17 31.64 1.06
N CYS A 364 0.42 30.45 1.57
CA CYS A 364 -0.46 29.70 2.46
C CYS A 364 0.26 29.45 3.78
N LEU A 365 -0.51 29.28 4.86
CA LEU A 365 0.04 28.76 6.12
C LEU A 365 0.64 27.37 5.87
N ASP A 366 1.89 27.18 6.29
CA ASP A 366 2.65 25.97 6.06
C ASP A 366 3.37 25.53 7.34
N GLN A 367 3.42 24.21 7.56
CA GLN A 367 4.12 23.59 8.67
C GLN A 367 5.59 23.98 8.73
N GLY A 368 6.25 24.16 7.58
CA GLY A 368 7.67 24.43 7.48
C GLY A 368 8.56 23.30 8.04
N PRO A 369 9.87 23.56 8.21
CA PRO A 369 10.80 22.63 8.83
C PRO A 369 10.41 22.31 10.28
N GLN A 370 10.40 21.02 10.65
CA GLN A 370 9.94 20.58 11.96
C GLN A 370 10.83 21.06 13.11
N GLU A 371 12.11 21.25 12.85
CA GLU A 371 13.18 21.59 13.79
C GLU A 371 13.00 22.99 14.38
N ASN A 372 12.35 23.89 13.64
CA ASN A 372 12.15 25.27 14.08
C ASN A 372 10.94 25.41 15.03
N HIS A 373 10.06 24.42 15.09
CA HIS A 373 8.85 24.43 15.93
C HIS A 373 7.96 25.66 15.68
N THR A 374 8.00 26.26 14.48
CA THR A 374 7.22 27.43 14.09
C THR A 374 6.56 27.21 12.74
N ALA A 375 5.30 27.63 12.60
CA ALA A 375 4.65 27.67 11.30
C ALA A 375 5.15 28.86 10.47
N ILE A 376 5.13 28.70 9.14
CA ILE A 376 5.62 29.70 8.18
C ILE A 376 4.55 30.05 7.14
N LEU A 377 4.86 30.99 6.27
CA LEU A 377 4.13 31.20 5.02
C LEU A 377 4.99 30.67 3.87
N TYR A 378 4.37 29.92 2.96
CA TYR A 378 5.05 29.34 1.81
C TYR A 378 4.14 29.40 0.56
N PRO A 379 4.69 29.45 -0.67
CA PRO A 379 3.87 29.40 -1.89
C PRO A 379 2.80 28.30 -1.83
N CYS A 380 1.56 28.66 -2.14
CA CYS A 380 0.44 27.74 -2.04
C CYS A 380 0.62 26.56 -3.02
N HIS A 381 0.71 25.35 -2.47
CA HIS A 381 0.81 24.10 -3.24
C HIS A 381 -0.23 23.05 -2.80
N GLY A 382 -0.86 23.21 -1.63
CA GLY A 382 -2.02 22.40 -1.21
C GLY A 382 -1.70 20.95 -0.81
N TRP A 383 -0.42 20.65 -0.56
CA TRP A 383 0.05 19.33 -0.11
C TRP A 383 0.05 19.24 1.42
N GLY A 384 0.40 18.07 1.96
CA GLY A 384 0.37 17.76 3.41
C GLY A 384 0.85 18.88 4.35
N PRO A 385 2.01 19.53 4.13
CA PRO A 385 2.49 20.62 4.99
C PRO A 385 1.55 21.84 5.10
N GLN A 386 0.69 22.05 4.11
CA GLN A 386 -0.29 23.15 4.05
C GLN A 386 -1.71 22.71 4.38
N LEU A 387 -1.89 21.48 4.85
CA LEU A 387 -3.18 20.99 5.31
C LEU A 387 -3.43 21.56 6.71
N ALA A 388 -4.13 22.68 6.77
CA ALA A 388 -4.67 23.19 8.03
C ALA A 388 -5.95 22.44 8.40
N ARG A 389 -6.20 22.25 9.68
CA ARG A 389 -7.43 21.63 10.19
C ARG A 389 -7.90 22.39 11.43
N TYR A 390 -9.11 22.95 11.35
CA TYR A 390 -9.75 23.66 12.44
C TYR A 390 -10.82 22.77 13.10
N THR A 391 -10.77 22.68 14.42
CA THR A 391 -11.62 21.77 15.21
C THR A 391 -12.73 22.50 15.96
N LYS A 392 -13.76 21.76 16.41
CA LYS A 392 -14.87 22.24 17.25
C LYS A 392 -14.38 22.91 18.54
N GLU A 393 -13.26 22.44 19.11
CA GLU A 393 -12.66 22.97 20.33
C GLU A 393 -11.88 24.27 20.10
N GLY A 394 -11.75 24.69 18.84
CA GLY A 394 -11.00 25.86 18.41
C GLY A 394 -9.51 25.61 18.21
N PHE A 395 -9.08 24.37 17.97
CA PHE A 395 -7.66 24.09 17.70
C PHE A 395 -7.37 24.19 16.21
N LEU A 396 -6.22 24.78 15.89
CA LEU A 396 -5.72 24.86 14.51
C LEU A 396 -4.51 23.93 14.38
N HIS A 397 -4.71 22.78 13.74
CA HIS A 397 -3.66 21.83 13.40
C HIS A 397 -3.09 22.15 12.02
N LEU A 398 -1.83 21.79 11.79
CA LEU A 398 -1.14 22.03 10.54
C LEU A 398 -0.21 20.86 10.20
N GLY A 399 -0.36 20.31 9.00
CA GLY A 399 0.44 19.20 8.50
C GLY A 399 -0.38 17.99 8.04
N ALA A 400 0.31 16.98 7.51
CA ALA A 400 -0.29 15.71 7.10
C ALA A 400 -0.90 14.97 8.29
N LEU A 401 -2.03 14.30 8.06
CA LEU A 401 -2.75 13.57 9.11
C LEU A 401 -1.88 12.46 9.71
N GLY A 402 -1.89 12.36 11.04
CA GLY A 402 -1.38 11.19 11.74
C GLY A 402 -2.16 9.93 11.37
N THR A 403 -1.48 8.79 11.37
CA THR A 403 -2.04 7.51 10.89
C THR A 403 -2.74 6.74 12.00
N THR A 404 -2.03 6.45 13.10
CA THR A 404 -2.55 5.71 14.25
C THR A 404 -2.50 6.52 15.53
N THR A 405 -3.23 6.07 16.55
CA THR A 405 -3.20 6.64 17.91
C THR A 405 -1.86 6.38 18.62
N LEU A 406 -1.08 5.42 18.15
CA LEU A 406 0.24 5.05 18.69
C LEU A 406 1.39 5.91 18.14
N LEU A 407 1.15 6.61 17.02
CA LEU A 407 2.13 7.48 16.37
C LEU A 407 1.80 8.97 16.60
N PRO A 408 2.79 9.88 16.51
CA PRO A 408 2.55 11.31 16.65
C PRO A 408 1.50 11.84 15.66
N ASP A 409 0.70 12.81 16.12
CA ASP A 409 -0.30 13.49 15.28
C ASP A 409 0.25 14.80 14.67
N THR A 410 -0.57 15.39 13.81
CA THR A 410 -0.55 16.81 13.46
C THR A 410 -0.43 17.70 14.69
N ARG A 411 0.61 18.54 14.67
CA ARG A 411 0.87 19.56 15.69
C ARG A 411 -0.15 20.69 15.56
N CYS A 412 -0.42 21.41 16.65
CA CYS A 412 -1.28 22.59 16.64
C CYS A 412 -0.50 23.89 16.81
N LEU A 413 -1.08 24.95 16.25
CA LEU A 413 -0.62 26.31 16.36
C LEU A 413 -0.86 26.82 17.78
N VAL A 414 0.17 27.41 18.37
CA VAL A 414 0.20 27.86 19.76
C VAL A 414 0.70 29.29 19.84
N ASP A 415 0.01 30.09 20.64
CA ASP A 415 0.48 31.37 21.11
C ASP A 415 0.78 31.29 22.61
N ASN A 416 2.06 31.43 22.98
CA ASN A 416 2.52 31.42 24.37
C ASN A 416 2.57 32.81 25.04
N GLY A 417 2.11 33.86 24.36
CA GLY A 417 2.10 35.26 24.81
C GLY A 417 3.46 35.96 24.79
N LYS A 418 4.56 35.24 24.51
CA LYS A 418 5.94 35.74 24.57
C LYS A 418 6.58 35.85 23.20
N SER A 419 6.43 34.80 22.38
CA SER A 419 7.01 34.73 21.05
C SER A 419 6.31 35.70 20.09
N ARG A 420 7.08 36.32 19.21
CA ARG A 420 6.55 37.07 18.06
C ARG A 420 5.97 36.15 16.99
N PHE A 421 6.51 34.94 16.85
CA PHE A 421 6.13 33.95 15.85
C PHE A 421 5.25 32.87 16.49
N PRO A 422 4.24 32.35 15.78
CA PRO A 422 3.43 31.25 16.30
C PRO A 422 4.26 29.97 16.36
N GLN A 423 4.10 29.24 17.46
CA GLN A 423 4.74 27.94 17.63
C GLN A 423 3.83 26.85 17.09
N LEU A 424 4.41 25.79 16.56
CA LEU A 424 3.72 24.59 16.16
C LEU A 424 4.15 23.50 17.12
N LEU A 425 3.28 22.97 17.98
CA LEU A 425 3.64 22.05 19.07
C LEU A 425 2.71 20.84 19.12
N ASP A 426 3.18 19.77 19.75
CA ASP A 426 2.32 18.62 20.09
C ASP A 426 1.22 19.10 21.06
N CYS A 427 -0.04 18.95 20.64
CA CYS A 427 -1.18 19.55 21.33
C CYS A 427 -1.36 19.03 22.75
N GLU A 428 -1.06 17.76 22.99
CA GLU A 428 -1.20 17.16 24.31
C GLU A 428 -0.14 17.67 25.29
N LYS A 429 1.00 18.15 24.77
CA LYS A 429 2.10 18.70 25.57
C LYS A 429 1.92 20.17 25.94
N VAL A 430 0.93 20.86 25.36
CA VAL A 430 0.64 22.26 25.66
C VAL A 430 -0.19 22.37 26.93
N LYS A 431 0.44 22.82 28.03
CA LYS A 431 -0.17 22.93 29.36
C LYS A 431 -1.41 23.82 29.41
N SER A 432 -1.39 24.98 28.76
CA SER A 432 -2.52 25.92 28.75
C SER A 432 -3.41 25.67 27.53
N SER A 433 -4.65 25.26 27.76
CA SER A 433 -5.62 25.09 26.67
C SER A 433 -5.93 26.40 25.95
N LEU A 434 -5.86 27.53 26.65
CA LEU A 434 -6.11 28.85 26.09
C LEU A 434 -5.04 29.26 25.06
N HIS A 435 -3.79 28.86 25.26
CA HIS A 435 -2.68 29.15 24.33
C HIS A 435 -2.83 28.44 22.97
N LYS A 436 -3.52 27.30 22.93
CA LYS A 436 -3.78 26.53 21.70
C LYS A 436 -5.19 26.74 21.13
N ARG A 437 -6.04 27.56 21.77
CA ARG A 437 -7.41 27.80 21.35
C ARG A 437 -7.54 29.11 20.56
N TRP A 438 -8.12 29.01 19.38
CA TRP A 438 -8.30 30.08 18.42
C TRP A 438 -9.78 30.30 18.12
N SER A 439 -10.20 31.56 18.05
CA SER A 439 -11.47 31.99 17.49
C SER A 439 -11.28 32.20 16.00
N PHE A 440 -12.06 31.49 15.18
CA PHE A 440 -12.01 31.64 13.73
C PHE A 440 -13.40 31.52 13.12
N ILE A 441 -13.67 32.40 12.17
CA ILE A 441 -14.84 32.38 11.27
C ILE A 441 -14.35 32.70 9.86
N GLN A 442 -15.10 32.31 8.83
CA GLN A 442 -14.72 32.63 7.46
C GLN A 442 -14.62 34.12 7.21
N ASN A 443 -13.56 34.51 6.49
CA ASN A 443 -13.23 35.90 6.24
C ASN A 443 -13.07 36.75 7.51
N GLY A 444 -12.79 36.12 8.65
CA GLY A 444 -12.53 36.78 9.92
C GLY A 444 -11.06 36.71 10.33
N ALA A 445 -10.74 37.35 11.45
CA ALA A 445 -9.43 37.21 12.08
C ALA A 445 -9.29 35.82 12.73
N ILE A 446 -8.04 35.37 12.91
CA ILE A 446 -7.70 34.20 13.73
C ILE A 446 -7.16 34.75 15.04
N LEU A 447 -8.00 34.76 16.08
CA LEU A 447 -7.71 35.36 17.39
C LEU A 447 -7.41 34.27 18.43
N ASN A 448 -6.26 34.34 19.10
CA ASN A 448 -5.97 33.46 20.21
C ASN A 448 -6.83 33.83 21.44
N LYS A 449 -7.50 32.84 22.04
CA LYS A 449 -8.40 33.07 23.18
C LYS A 449 -7.67 33.34 24.50
N GLY A 450 -6.40 32.94 24.62
CA GLY A 450 -5.61 33.18 25.83
C GLY A 450 -4.89 34.52 25.85
N THR A 451 -4.27 34.89 24.74
CA THR A 451 -3.41 36.09 24.67
C THR A 451 -4.12 37.31 24.10
N GLY A 452 -5.25 37.12 23.42
CA GLY A 452 -5.94 38.19 22.69
C GLY A 452 -5.21 38.68 21.43
N ARG A 453 -4.12 38.01 21.02
CA ARG A 453 -3.38 38.34 19.80
C ARG A 453 -3.99 37.63 18.59
N CYS A 454 -3.89 38.26 17.43
CA CYS A 454 -4.24 37.70 16.15
C CYS A 454 -3.04 37.10 15.42
N LEU A 455 -3.29 36.05 14.65
CA LEU A 455 -2.39 35.56 13.61
C LEU A 455 -2.45 36.52 12.42
N GLU A 456 -1.32 37.13 12.10
CA GLU A 456 -1.24 38.25 11.15
C GLU A 456 -0.07 38.03 10.20
N VAL A 457 -0.17 38.62 9.01
CA VAL A 457 0.88 38.62 7.99
C VAL A 457 1.56 39.97 7.96
N GLU A 458 2.89 39.99 7.97
CA GLU A 458 3.68 41.21 7.85
C GLU A 458 4.58 41.14 6.62
N ASN A 459 4.37 42.06 5.67
CA ASN A 459 5.22 42.20 4.50
C ASN A 459 6.42 43.08 4.84
N LYS A 460 7.63 42.54 4.69
CA LYS A 460 8.91 43.23 4.94
C LYS A 460 9.62 43.65 3.64
N GLY A 461 8.89 43.74 2.53
CA GLY A 461 9.45 44.10 1.23
C GLY A 461 10.44 43.04 0.74
N MET A 462 11.67 43.43 0.45
CA MET A 462 12.71 42.52 -0.04
C MET A 462 13.10 41.43 0.98
N ALA A 463 12.83 41.62 2.27
CA ALA A 463 13.11 40.63 3.30
C ALA A 463 12.03 39.53 3.40
N GLY A 464 11.01 39.57 2.55
CA GLY A 464 9.96 38.55 2.47
C GLY A 464 8.72 38.86 3.30
N ILE A 465 7.97 37.81 3.63
CA ILE A 465 6.69 37.89 4.33
C ILE A 465 6.76 37.01 5.59
N ASP A 466 6.46 37.59 6.74
CA ASP A 466 6.45 36.88 8.02
C ASP A 466 5.02 36.52 8.46
N LEU A 467 4.91 35.37 9.13
CA LEU A 467 3.76 35.00 9.94
C LEU A 467 4.00 35.40 11.40
N ILE A 468 3.17 36.28 11.95
CA ILE A 468 3.41 36.86 13.28
C ILE A 468 2.17 36.87 14.17
N LEU A 469 2.39 37.10 15.46
CA LEU A 469 1.37 37.26 16.49
C LEU A 469 1.40 38.68 17.05
N ARG A 470 0.32 39.45 16.85
CA ARG A 470 0.18 40.83 17.35
C ARG A 470 -1.28 41.21 17.58
N SER A 471 -1.53 42.44 18.03
CA SER A 471 -2.88 43.01 18.07
C SER A 471 -3.52 42.96 16.68
N CYS A 472 -4.81 42.66 16.64
CA CYS A 472 -5.55 42.45 15.40
C CYS A 472 -5.58 43.71 14.53
N THR A 473 -5.19 43.58 13.26
CA THR A 473 -5.12 44.70 12.30
C THR A 473 -6.24 44.69 11.26
N GLY A 474 -7.25 43.82 11.46
CA GLY A 474 -8.35 43.63 10.51
C GLY A 474 -8.01 42.68 9.36
N GLN A 475 -6.94 41.89 9.48
CA GLN A 475 -6.65 40.83 8.50
C GLN A 475 -7.66 39.70 8.58
N ARG A 476 -7.91 39.09 7.43
CA ARG A 476 -8.96 38.10 7.21
C ARG A 476 -8.35 36.83 6.66
N TRP A 477 -8.70 35.72 7.29
CA TRP A 477 -8.27 34.39 6.91
C TRP A 477 -9.43 33.58 6.31
N THR A 478 -9.07 32.71 5.39
CA THR A 478 -10.00 31.77 4.74
C THR A 478 -9.37 30.40 4.72
N ILE A 479 -10.16 29.37 5.05
CA ILE A 479 -9.72 27.98 4.92
C ILE A 479 -10.56 27.32 3.82
N LYS A 480 -9.90 26.51 2.99
CA LYS A 480 -10.45 26.07 1.71
C LYS A 480 -11.79 25.31 1.79
N ASN A 481 -11.92 24.37 2.75
CA ASN A 481 -13.05 23.44 2.81
C ASN A 481 -13.76 23.48 4.18
N PHE A 482 -15.07 23.21 4.19
CA PHE A 482 -15.91 23.10 5.39
C PHE A 482 -16.65 21.78 5.44
N ILE A 483 -16.81 21.26 6.65
CA ILE A 483 -17.72 20.15 6.93
C ILE A 483 -19.00 20.78 7.48
N LYS A 484 -20.10 20.63 6.74
CA LYS A 484 -21.43 21.15 7.13
C LYS A 484 -21.99 20.38 8.32
#